data_AF-A0A2W1AHF0-F1
#
_entry.id   AF-A0A2W1AHF0-F1
#
_cell.length_a   1.000
_cell.length_b   1.000
_cell.length_c   1.000
_cell.angle_alpha   90.00
_cell.angle_beta   90.00
_cell.angle_gamma   90.00
#
_symmetry.space_group_name_H-M   'P 1'
#
loop_
_entity.id
_entity.type
_entity.pdbx_description
1 polymer ?
#
loop_
_entity_poly.entity_id
_entity_poly.type
_entity_poly.pdbx_seq_one_letter_code
_entity_poly.pdbx_strand_id
1 'polypeptide(L)'
;MNNELLANIQTNWNQLRDTGSLNDTSILDILLSRIGIEGAPGYDCGIRSTFSVFPPNINAELILPTGEKSESDEDARFIAHILALRLFLGAGLGFESRIVDAIANTYGLSWTKKIGGNYECSTVALANSIWLIALDPKPESDMPLDIDWSLPCFQNEHLWDKNYNLFSRYDIKERMLDWLIYMSIDEKKLVEISIFTFLEPIIRMKNDSRVKMILSKFSKYEDYHHSDSAVVLMEKKRILNLLIQKE
;
A
#
# COMPACT_ATOMS: atom_id res chain seq x y z
N MET A 1 -14.97 4.51 -16.28
CA MET A 1 -14.17 5.61 -16.87
C MET A 1 -12.76 5.47 -16.33
N ASN A 2 -11.74 5.37 -17.19
CA ASN A 2 -10.35 5.38 -16.73
C ASN A 2 -10.03 6.78 -16.19
N ASN A 3 -9.71 6.88 -14.91
CA ASN A 3 -9.26 8.10 -14.29
C ASN A 3 -7.85 8.43 -14.82
N GLU A 4 -7.72 9.51 -15.59
CA GLU A 4 -6.45 9.97 -16.18
C GLU A 4 -5.35 10.13 -15.12
N LEU A 5 -5.72 10.61 -13.93
CA LEU A 5 -4.78 10.75 -12.81
C LEU A 5 -4.22 9.39 -12.37
N LEU A 6 -5.04 8.34 -12.30
CA LEU A 6 -4.59 7.01 -11.91
C LEU A 6 -3.63 6.42 -12.96
N ALA A 7 -3.95 6.57 -14.25
CA ALA A 7 -3.06 6.13 -15.33
C ALA A 7 -1.71 6.85 -15.27
N ASN A 8 -1.72 8.15 -14.94
CA ASN A 8 -0.50 8.94 -14.74
C ASN A 8 0.29 8.47 -13.52
N ILE A 9 -0.36 8.17 -12.38
CA ILE A 9 0.32 7.60 -11.20
C ILE A 9 1.01 6.28 -11.55
N GLN A 10 0.32 5.37 -12.25
CA GLN A 10 0.88 4.06 -12.62
C GLN A 10 2.05 4.20 -13.59
N THR A 11 1.95 5.09 -14.58
CA THR A 11 3.01 5.34 -15.56
C THR A 11 4.25 5.95 -14.89
N ASN A 12 4.06 6.99 -14.08
CA ASN A 12 5.15 7.65 -13.35
C ASN A 12 5.80 6.73 -12.32
N TRP A 13 5.01 5.86 -11.68
CA TRP A 13 5.56 4.82 -10.79
C TRP A 13 6.51 3.89 -11.55
N ASN A 14 6.10 3.36 -12.70
CA ASN A 14 6.94 2.46 -13.49
C ASN A 14 8.27 3.14 -13.87
N GLN A 15 8.20 4.40 -14.31
CA GLN A 15 9.38 5.19 -14.63
C GLN A 15 10.30 5.35 -13.41
N LEU A 16 9.76 5.82 -12.29
CA LEU A 16 10.53 6.07 -11.07
C LEU A 16 11.15 4.79 -10.51
N ARG A 17 10.38 3.70 -10.50
CA ARG A 17 10.81 2.38 -10.04
C ARG A 17 11.97 1.82 -10.86
N ASP A 18 11.92 1.99 -12.18
CA ASP A 18 12.86 1.36 -13.11
C ASP A 18 14.10 2.25 -13.38
N THR A 19 13.96 3.57 -13.28
CA THR A 19 15.04 4.53 -13.59
C THR A 19 15.58 5.28 -12.37
N GLY A 20 14.86 5.24 -11.24
CA GLY A 20 15.19 6.00 -10.04
C GLY A 20 14.87 7.50 -10.14
N SER A 21 14.19 7.96 -11.19
CA SER A 21 13.88 9.38 -11.39
C SER A 21 12.54 9.61 -12.11
N LEU A 22 11.96 10.80 -11.93
CA LEU A 22 10.82 11.29 -12.70
C LEU A 22 11.32 12.34 -13.70
N ASN A 23 10.90 12.23 -14.96
CA ASN A 23 11.22 13.23 -15.99
C ASN A 23 10.32 14.47 -15.85
N ASP A 24 9.08 14.26 -15.44
CA ASP A 24 8.12 15.32 -15.15
C ASP A 24 7.60 15.15 -13.72
N THR A 25 7.86 16.16 -12.90
CA THR A 25 7.42 16.18 -11.49
C THR A 25 6.04 16.80 -11.31
N SER A 26 5.39 17.30 -12.37
CA SER A 26 4.08 17.95 -12.31
C SER A 26 3.00 17.06 -11.68
N ILE A 27 3.12 15.74 -11.85
CA ILE A 27 2.25 14.76 -11.21
C ILE A 27 2.29 14.87 -9.68
N LEU A 28 3.45 15.17 -9.09
CA LEU A 28 3.60 15.34 -7.65
C LEU A 28 2.87 16.61 -7.18
N ASP A 29 2.97 17.72 -7.93
CA ASP A 29 2.24 18.95 -7.61
C ASP A 29 0.72 18.74 -7.69
N ILE A 30 0.26 18.04 -8.73
CA ILE A 30 -1.15 17.66 -8.88
C ILE A 30 -1.61 16.81 -7.68
N LEU A 31 -0.83 15.84 -7.25
CA LEU A 31 -1.18 15.00 -6.09
C LEU A 31 -1.16 15.80 -4.79
N LEU A 32 -0.17 16.67 -4.57
CA LEU A 32 -0.12 17.55 -3.39
C LEU A 32 -1.37 18.43 -3.31
N SER A 33 -1.89 18.90 -4.44
CA SER A 33 -3.13 19.68 -4.48
C SER A 33 -4.39 18.85 -4.22
N ARG A 34 -4.28 17.52 -4.05
CA ARG A 34 -5.40 16.60 -3.77
C ARG A 34 -5.46 16.14 -2.31
N ILE A 35 -4.52 16.56 -1.48
CA ILE A 35 -4.50 16.23 -0.06
C ILE A 35 -5.70 16.85 0.65
N GLY A 36 -6.42 16.05 1.42
CA GLY A 36 -7.51 16.50 2.28
C GLY A 36 -8.76 16.97 1.55
N ILE A 37 -8.91 16.58 0.28
CA ILE A 37 -10.10 16.87 -0.53
C ILE A 37 -11.14 15.76 -0.38
N GLU A 38 -12.42 16.11 -0.55
CA GLU A 38 -13.54 15.16 -0.60
C GLU A 38 -13.25 13.97 -1.55
N GLY A 39 -13.65 12.78 -1.13
CA GLY A 39 -13.35 11.53 -1.83
C GLY A 39 -11.99 10.90 -1.48
N ALA A 40 -11.18 11.54 -0.63
CA ALA A 40 -9.99 10.92 -0.03
C ALA A 40 -10.40 9.94 1.10
N PRO A 41 -9.62 8.86 1.32
CA PRO A 41 -9.89 7.93 2.42
C PRO A 41 -9.95 8.62 3.78
N GLY A 42 -11.02 8.37 4.54
CA GLY A 42 -11.23 8.95 5.87
C GLY A 42 -11.65 10.42 5.88
N TYR A 43 -11.89 11.04 4.71
CA TYR A 43 -12.35 12.43 4.64
C TYR A 43 -13.62 12.67 5.48
N ASP A 44 -14.61 11.77 5.39
CA ASP A 44 -15.87 11.91 6.12
C ASP A 44 -15.71 11.76 7.64
N CYS A 45 -14.64 11.11 8.10
CA CYS A 45 -14.28 11.06 9.51
C CYS A 45 -13.32 12.16 9.96
N GLY A 46 -13.03 13.15 9.10
CA GLY A 46 -12.22 14.31 9.46
C GLY A 46 -10.73 14.19 9.13
N ILE A 47 -10.27 13.09 8.52
CA ILE A 47 -8.88 12.98 8.05
C ILE A 47 -8.65 13.98 6.90
N ARG A 48 -7.54 14.72 6.96
CA ARG A 48 -7.19 15.76 5.98
C ARG A 48 -5.81 15.58 5.33
N SER A 49 -5.09 14.50 5.64
CA SER A 49 -3.77 14.24 5.07
C SER A 49 -3.77 13.21 3.94
N THR A 50 -4.90 12.57 3.62
CA THR A 50 -4.99 11.55 2.56
C THR A 50 -5.28 12.16 1.19
N PHE A 51 -4.91 11.45 0.12
CA PHE A 51 -5.03 11.90 -1.27
C PHE A 51 -6.39 11.54 -1.86
N SER A 52 -7.09 12.52 -2.44
CA SER A 52 -8.27 12.29 -3.28
C SER A 52 -7.86 12.06 -4.73
N VAL A 53 -7.68 10.78 -5.11
CA VAL A 53 -7.30 10.41 -6.49
C VAL A 53 -8.52 10.35 -7.42
N PHE A 54 -9.66 9.92 -6.92
CA PHE A 54 -10.92 9.89 -7.66
C PHE A 54 -11.84 11.04 -7.21
N PRO A 55 -12.55 11.70 -8.14
CA PRO A 55 -13.62 12.62 -7.78
C PRO A 55 -14.62 12.00 -6.78
N PRO A 56 -15.21 12.79 -5.87
CA PRO A 56 -16.12 12.26 -4.85
C PRO A 56 -17.45 11.76 -5.44
N ASN A 57 -17.85 12.27 -6.61
CA ASN A 57 -19.12 11.98 -7.25
C ASN A 57 -19.10 10.77 -8.22
N ILE A 58 -18.01 9.98 -8.22
CA ILE A 58 -17.90 8.79 -9.05
C ILE A 58 -17.74 7.55 -8.20
N ASN A 59 -18.28 6.42 -8.65
CA ASN A 59 -17.94 5.11 -8.09
C ASN A 59 -16.56 4.72 -8.63
N ALA A 60 -15.56 4.69 -7.76
CA ALA A 60 -14.18 4.36 -8.06
C ALA A 60 -14.04 2.86 -8.30
N GLU A 61 -13.32 2.53 -9.37
CA GLU A 61 -12.91 1.18 -9.70
C GLU A 61 -11.44 1.24 -10.12
N LEU A 62 -10.67 0.24 -9.71
CA LEU A 62 -9.25 0.19 -9.95
C LEU A 62 -8.83 -1.21 -10.38
N ILE A 63 -7.98 -1.29 -11.41
CA ILE A 63 -7.30 -2.51 -11.84
C ILE A 63 -5.80 -2.29 -11.70
N LEU A 64 -5.14 -3.18 -10.97
CA LEU A 64 -3.70 -3.12 -10.75
C LEU A 64 -2.92 -3.74 -11.92
N PRO A 65 -1.63 -3.35 -12.11
CA PRO A 65 -0.78 -3.92 -13.16
C PRO A 65 -0.62 -5.44 -13.10
N THR A 66 -0.80 -6.04 -11.92
CA THR A 66 -0.75 -7.48 -11.63
C THR A 66 -2.09 -8.21 -11.88
N GLY A 67 -3.14 -7.45 -12.24
CA GLY A 67 -4.43 -7.96 -12.71
C GLY A 67 -5.56 -7.93 -11.68
N GLU A 68 -5.26 -7.67 -10.41
CA GLU A 68 -6.26 -7.58 -9.34
C GLU A 68 -7.16 -6.38 -9.52
N LYS A 69 -8.39 -6.50 -9.03
CA LYS A 69 -9.40 -5.44 -9.01
C LYS A 69 -9.72 -5.07 -7.57
N SER A 70 -10.03 -3.80 -7.34
CA SER A 70 -10.60 -3.34 -6.07
C SER A 70 -11.96 -4.01 -5.79
N GLU A 71 -12.25 -4.28 -4.52
CA GLU A 71 -13.50 -4.95 -4.09
C GLU A 71 -14.69 -3.98 -3.95
N SER A 72 -14.43 -2.70 -3.66
CA SER A 72 -15.44 -1.64 -3.50
C SER A 72 -14.89 -0.26 -3.91
N ASP A 73 -15.75 0.78 -3.87
CA ASP A 73 -15.34 2.18 -4.07
C ASP A 73 -14.34 2.64 -3.01
N GLU A 74 -14.61 2.34 -1.74
CA GLU A 74 -13.74 2.69 -0.62
C GLU A 74 -12.38 2.01 -0.75
N ASP A 75 -12.38 0.73 -1.15
CA ASP A 75 -11.17 -0.03 -1.41
C ASP A 75 -10.37 0.55 -2.59
N ALA A 76 -11.03 0.90 -3.69
CA ALA A 76 -10.39 1.53 -4.85
C ALA A 76 -9.76 2.88 -4.49
N ARG A 77 -10.46 3.70 -3.70
CA ARG A 77 -9.95 5.00 -3.20
C ARG A 77 -8.76 4.82 -2.27
N PHE A 78 -8.83 3.85 -1.36
CA PHE A 78 -7.74 3.56 -0.44
C PHE A 78 -6.49 3.04 -1.16
N ILE A 79 -6.66 2.12 -2.11
CA ILE A 79 -5.54 1.64 -2.95
C ILE A 79 -4.96 2.79 -3.76
N ALA A 80 -5.78 3.61 -4.42
CA ALA A 80 -5.27 4.73 -5.22
C ALA A 80 -4.50 5.76 -4.37
N HIS A 81 -4.95 6.03 -3.14
CA HIS A 81 -4.21 6.82 -2.15
C HIS A 81 -2.86 6.18 -1.79
N ILE A 82 -2.80 4.86 -1.58
CA ILE A 82 -1.53 4.13 -1.38
C ILE A 82 -0.60 4.28 -2.59
N LEU A 83 -1.13 4.19 -3.81
CA LEU A 83 -0.33 4.35 -5.04
C LEU A 83 0.22 5.78 -5.17
N ALA A 84 -0.55 6.80 -4.78
CA ALA A 84 -0.08 8.17 -4.71
C ALA A 84 1.06 8.32 -3.68
N LEU A 85 0.87 7.81 -2.45
CA LEU A 85 1.91 7.80 -1.42
C LEU A 85 3.18 7.08 -1.86
N ARG A 86 3.03 5.93 -2.52
CA ARG A 86 4.13 5.15 -3.07
C ARG A 86 4.99 5.97 -4.04
N LEU A 87 4.37 6.85 -4.83
CA LEU A 87 5.09 7.73 -5.75
C LEU A 87 5.97 8.74 -5.00
N PHE A 88 5.44 9.38 -3.95
CA PHE A 88 6.22 10.31 -3.10
C PHE A 88 7.36 9.60 -2.38
N LEU A 89 7.11 8.43 -1.79
CA LEU A 89 8.14 7.66 -1.11
C LEU A 89 9.23 7.19 -2.07
N GLY A 90 8.85 6.69 -3.25
CA GLY A 90 9.79 6.32 -4.30
C GLY A 90 10.64 7.50 -4.77
N ALA A 91 10.10 8.72 -4.72
CA ALA A 91 10.79 9.95 -5.11
C ALA A 91 11.66 10.51 -3.97
N GLY A 92 11.75 9.82 -2.83
CA GLY A 92 12.55 10.23 -1.68
C GLY A 92 11.90 11.31 -0.82
N LEU A 93 10.60 11.58 -0.99
CA LEU A 93 9.88 12.66 -0.30
C LEU A 93 9.26 12.23 1.04
N GLY A 94 9.68 11.10 1.60
CA GLY A 94 9.19 10.58 2.90
C GLY A 94 9.58 11.41 4.13
N PHE A 95 10.32 12.50 3.95
CA PHE A 95 10.65 13.48 5.00
C PHE A 95 9.70 14.68 5.03
N GLU A 96 8.88 14.87 3.99
CA GLU A 96 7.98 16.01 3.88
C GLU A 96 6.77 15.81 4.80
N SER A 97 6.39 16.83 5.56
CA SER A 97 5.44 16.68 6.68
C SER A 97 4.06 16.19 6.23
N ARG A 98 3.51 16.69 5.12
CA ARG A 98 2.21 16.24 4.61
C ARG A 98 2.26 14.78 4.20
N ILE A 99 3.40 14.32 3.66
CA ILE A 99 3.62 12.90 3.32
C ILE A 99 3.74 12.07 4.58
N VAL A 100 4.44 12.55 5.62
CA VAL A 100 4.53 11.87 6.91
C VAL A 100 3.15 11.73 7.57
N ASP A 101 2.34 12.78 7.57
CA ASP A 101 0.97 12.79 8.10
C ASP A 101 0.06 11.85 7.30
N ALA A 102 0.24 11.79 5.98
CA ALA A 102 -0.47 10.89 5.10
C ALA A 102 -0.10 9.42 5.38
N ILE A 103 1.18 9.10 5.62
CA ILE A 103 1.63 7.77 6.05
C ILE A 103 0.99 7.39 7.38
N ALA A 104 1.08 8.27 8.39
CA ALA A 104 0.53 8.03 9.72
C ALA A 104 -0.97 7.68 9.65
N ASN A 105 -1.77 8.50 8.97
CA ASN A 105 -3.20 8.24 8.82
C ASN A 105 -3.51 7.00 7.94
N THR A 106 -2.67 6.68 6.96
CA THR A 106 -2.82 5.42 6.21
C THR A 106 -2.66 4.21 7.11
N TYR A 107 -1.65 4.22 7.99
CA TYR A 107 -1.45 3.16 8.97
C TYR A 107 -2.58 3.12 9.99
N GLY A 108 -3.05 4.28 10.45
CA GLY A 108 -4.24 4.41 11.29
C GLY A 108 -5.48 3.71 10.69
N LEU A 109 -5.71 3.88 9.40
CA LEU A 109 -6.85 3.29 8.68
C LEU A 109 -6.71 1.79 8.41
N SER A 110 -5.50 1.22 8.49
CA SER A 110 -5.22 -0.15 8.06
C SER A 110 -4.63 -1.04 9.16
N TRP A 111 -3.41 -0.74 9.63
CA TRP A 111 -2.57 -1.66 10.41
C TRP A 111 -2.74 -1.53 11.93
N THR A 112 -3.39 -0.49 12.42
CA THR A 112 -3.50 -0.20 13.87
C THR A 112 -4.75 -0.79 14.53
N LYS A 113 -5.60 -1.49 13.76
CA LYS A 113 -6.78 -2.19 14.29
C LYS A 113 -6.38 -3.33 15.23
N LYS A 114 -7.33 -3.81 16.04
CA LYS A 114 -7.14 -4.91 16.98
C LYS A 114 -6.60 -6.16 16.26
N ILE A 115 -5.55 -6.76 16.82
CA ILE A 115 -4.91 -7.96 16.27
C ILE A 115 -5.93 -9.11 16.31
N GLY A 116 -6.15 -9.79 15.18
CA GLY A 116 -7.14 -10.88 15.10
C GLY A 116 -7.76 -11.15 13.73
N GLY A 117 -7.29 -10.51 12.66
CA GLY A 117 -7.63 -10.90 11.28
C GLY A 117 -8.74 -10.08 10.61
N ASN A 118 -9.27 -9.04 11.25
CA ASN A 118 -10.15 -8.07 10.60
C ASN A 118 -9.52 -6.67 10.58
N TYR A 119 -8.68 -6.43 9.57
CA TYR A 119 -8.16 -5.10 9.27
C TYR A 119 -9.19 -4.22 8.54
N GLU A 120 -10.37 -4.76 8.19
CA GLU A 120 -11.37 -4.19 7.26
C GLU A 120 -10.76 -3.45 6.06
N CYS A 121 -9.64 -3.99 5.57
CA CYS A 121 -9.06 -3.64 4.30
C CYS A 121 -9.03 -4.93 3.49
N SER A 122 -9.27 -4.83 2.19
CA SER A 122 -9.11 -5.97 1.29
C SER A 122 -7.67 -6.51 1.39
N THR A 123 -7.50 -7.79 1.06
CA THR A 123 -6.17 -8.39 0.95
C THR A 123 -5.30 -7.60 -0.05
N VAL A 124 -5.90 -7.10 -1.13
CA VAL A 124 -5.25 -6.28 -2.16
C VAL A 124 -4.75 -4.95 -1.60
N ALA A 125 -5.56 -4.25 -0.80
CA ALA A 125 -5.14 -3.01 -0.15
C ALA A 125 -3.98 -3.21 0.81
N LEU A 126 -4.06 -4.23 1.68
CA LEU A 126 -2.98 -4.54 2.62
C LEU A 126 -1.70 -4.90 1.88
N ALA A 127 -1.77 -5.73 0.84
CA ALA A 127 -0.62 -6.10 0.02
C ALA A 127 0.04 -4.88 -0.64
N ASN A 128 -0.75 -3.96 -1.19
CA ASN A 128 -0.23 -2.73 -1.78
C ASN A 128 0.40 -1.81 -0.73
N SER A 129 -0.12 -1.78 0.49
CA SER A 129 0.42 -0.94 1.57
C SER A 129 1.82 -1.38 2.05
N ILE A 130 2.27 -2.61 1.76
CA ILE A 130 3.64 -3.08 2.07
C ILE A 130 4.69 -2.18 1.41
N TRP A 131 4.38 -1.65 0.21
CA TRP A 131 5.25 -0.69 -0.45
C TRP A 131 5.61 0.52 0.41
N LEU A 132 4.71 0.94 1.31
CA LEU A 132 4.95 2.10 2.16
C LEU A 132 6.09 1.84 3.15
N ILE A 133 6.15 0.64 3.75
CA ILE A 133 7.28 0.24 4.60
C ILE A 133 8.53 -0.06 3.76
N ALA A 134 8.38 -0.72 2.61
CA ALA A 134 9.51 -1.07 1.75
C ALA A 134 10.25 0.16 1.18
N LEU A 135 9.57 1.30 1.09
CA LEU A 135 10.13 2.58 0.62
C LEU A 135 10.35 3.59 1.75
N ASP A 136 10.00 3.23 3.00
CA ASP A 136 10.17 4.10 4.14
C ASP A 136 11.67 4.35 4.39
N PRO A 137 12.13 5.60 4.56
CA PRO A 137 13.51 5.86 4.96
C PRO A 137 13.81 5.48 6.42
N LYS A 138 12.80 5.27 7.27
CA LYS A 138 12.93 5.01 8.71
C LYS A 138 11.97 3.91 9.20
N PRO A 139 11.98 2.70 8.60
CA PRO A 139 11.05 1.63 8.95
C PRO A 139 11.29 1.07 10.37
N GLU A 140 12.50 1.26 10.93
CA GLU A 140 12.86 0.83 12.29
C GLU A 140 12.63 1.92 13.35
N SER A 141 11.99 3.03 12.99
CA SER A 141 11.77 4.12 13.94
C SER A 141 10.67 3.76 14.94
N ASP A 142 11.05 3.72 16.22
CA ASP A 142 10.14 3.60 17.36
C ASP A 142 9.46 4.92 17.76
N MET A 143 9.72 6.01 17.05
CA MET A 143 9.00 7.27 17.28
C MET A 143 7.50 7.08 17.02
N PRO A 144 6.63 7.51 17.94
CA PRO A 144 5.19 7.47 17.72
C PRO A 144 4.78 8.24 16.47
N LEU A 145 3.89 7.65 15.68
CA LEU A 145 3.21 8.28 14.57
C LEU A 145 2.16 9.25 15.12
N ASP A 146 2.10 10.44 14.53
CA ASP A 146 1.12 11.45 14.88
C ASP A 146 -0.23 11.14 14.20
N ILE A 147 -0.95 10.19 14.77
CA ILE A 147 -2.30 9.82 14.35
C ILE A 147 -3.29 10.53 15.27
N ASP A 148 -4.22 11.30 14.69
CA ASP A 148 -5.28 11.92 15.47
C ASP A 148 -6.34 10.91 15.86
N TRP A 149 -6.11 10.23 16.98
CA TRP A 149 -7.03 9.24 17.52
C TRP A 149 -8.37 9.82 17.95
N SER A 150 -8.53 11.15 18.06
CA SER A 150 -9.80 11.75 18.45
C SER A 150 -10.87 11.72 17.34
N LEU A 151 -10.47 11.44 16.10
CA LEU A 151 -11.37 11.40 14.94
C LEU A 151 -12.43 10.30 15.04
N PRO A 152 -13.70 10.56 14.60
CA PRO A 152 -14.81 9.62 14.71
C PRO A 152 -14.55 8.20 14.22
N CYS A 153 -13.79 8.02 13.14
CA CYS A 153 -13.48 6.69 12.60
C CYS A 153 -12.68 5.84 13.60
N PHE A 154 -11.78 6.43 14.38
CA PHE A 154 -10.96 5.72 15.36
C PHE A 154 -11.67 5.50 16.70
N GLN A 155 -12.88 6.03 16.87
CA GLN A 155 -13.66 5.87 18.10
C GLN A 155 -14.47 4.57 18.17
N ASN A 156 -14.37 3.71 17.16
CA ASN A 156 -15.02 2.40 17.16
C ASN A 156 -14.21 1.37 17.97
N GLU A 157 -14.69 1.02 19.17
CA GLU A 157 -14.05 0.06 20.07
C GLU A 157 -14.05 -1.37 19.56
N HIS A 158 -14.89 -1.71 18.58
CA HIS A 158 -14.83 -3.04 17.96
C HIS A 158 -13.60 -3.20 17.07
N LEU A 159 -13.07 -2.09 16.55
CA LEU A 159 -12.00 -2.08 15.56
C LEU A 159 -10.67 -1.59 16.13
N TRP A 160 -10.67 -0.53 16.94
CA TRP A 160 -9.47 0.02 17.55
C TRP A 160 -9.44 -0.20 19.06
N ASP A 161 -8.24 -0.41 19.58
CA ASP A 161 -8.02 -0.42 21.02
C ASP A 161 -7.82 1.00 21.53
N LYS A 162 -8.82 1.55 22.20
CA LYS A 162 -8.77 2.92 22.75
C LYS A 162 -7.73 3.10 23.85
N ASN A 163 -7.24 2.01 24.43
CA ASN A 163 -6.18 2.05 25.46
C ASN A 163 -4.78 1.87 24.86
N TYR A 164 -4.69 1.52 23.57
CA TYR A 164 -3.43 1.32 22.86
C TYR A 164 -3.43 2.11 21.55
N ASN A 165 -2.94 3.35 21.63
CA ASN A 165 -2.92 4.31 20.51
C ASN A 165 -1.49 4.80 20.17
N LEU A 166 -0.46 4.20 20.75
CA LEU A 166 0.92 4.50 20.44
C LEU A 166 1.42 3.48 19.42
N PHE A 167 1.52 3.92 18.18
CA PHE A 167 2.04 3.12 17.07
C PHE A 167 3.22 3.84 16.44
N SER A 168 4.31 3.13 16.24
CA SER A 168 5.50 3.60 15.55
C SER A 168 5.63 2.95 14.16
N ARG A 169 6.59 3.39 13.35
CA ARG A 169 6.88 2.73 12.05
C ARG A 169 7.33 1.28 12.26
N TYR A 170 8.08 1.04 13.32
CA TYR A 170 8.49 -0.31 13.73
C TYR A 170 7.26 -1.18 14.04
N ASP A 171 6.32 -0.73 14.87
CA ASP A 171 5.11 -1.51 15.20
C ASP A 171 4.31 -1.90 13.95
N ILE A 172 4.18 -0.99 12.99
CA ILE A 172 3.50 -1.25 11.74
C ILE A 172 4.26 -2.27 10.90
N LYS A 173 5.58 -2.13 10.78
CA LYS A 173 6.44 -3.10 10.08
C LYS A 173 6.29 -4.50 10.68
N GLU A 174 6.33 -4.63 12.01
CA GLU A 174 6.19 -5.92 12.69
C GLU A 174 4.85 -6.58 12.38
N ARG A 175 3.75 -5.82 12.49
CA ARG A 175 2.40 -6.30 12.14
C ARG A 175 2.27 -6.70 10.68
N MET A 176 2.86 -5.94 9.77
CA MET A 176 2.92 -6.29 8.35
C MET A 176 3.66 -7.61 8.10
N LEU A 177 4.81 -7.81 8.75
CA LEU A 177 5.61 -9.02 8.60
C LEU A 177 4.90 -10.24 9.17
N ASP A 178 4.23 -10.11 10.31
CA ASP A 178 3.41 -11.17 10.88
C ASP A 178 2.23 -11.52 9.98
N TRP A 179 1.59 -10.50 9.38
CA TRP A 179 0.53 -10.71 8.39
C TRP A 179 1.06 -11.40 7.13
N LEU A 180 2.23 -11.04 6.63
CA LEU A 180 2.87 -11.71 5.49
C LEU A 180 3.21 -13.17 5.79
N ILE A 181 3.67 -13.48 7.01
CA ILE A 181 3.87 -14.87 7.44
C ILE A 181 2.55 -15.61 7.41
N TYR A 182 1.48 -15.03 7.96
CA TYR A 182 0.14 -15.62 7.94
C TYR A 182 -0.32 -15.88 6.50
N MET A 183 -0.20 -14.89 5.60
CA MET A 183 -0.54 -15.01 4.19
C MET A 183 0.29 -16.09 3.47
N SER A 184 1.55 -16.28 3.85
CA SER A 184 2.41 -17.36 3.29
C SER A 184 2.00 -18.78 3.69
N ILE A 185 1.03 -18.92 4.60
CA ILE A 185 0.53 -20.22 5.11
C ILE A 185 -0.94 -20.42 4.70
N ASP A 186 -1.70 -19.34 4.56
CA ASP A 186 -3.13 -19.39 4.20
C ASP A 186 -3.34 -19.44 2.67
N GLU A 187 -3.25 -20.65 2.11
CA GLU A 187 -3.39 -20.89 0.67
C GLU A 187 -4.72 -20.38 0.09
N LYS A 188 -5.80 -20.35 0.88
CA LYS A 188 -7.11 -19.88 0.39
C LYS A 188 -7.08 -18.40 0.04
N LYS A 189 -6.45 -17.58 0.87
CA LYS A 189 -6.31 -16.14 0.61
C LYS A 189 -5.28 -15.84 -0.48
N LEU A 190 -4.31 -16.72 -0.70
CA LEU A 190 -3.37 -16.59 -1.82
C LEU A 190 -4.02 -16.79 -3.20
N VAL A 191 -5.22 -17.39 -3.28
CA VAL A 191 -5.98 -17.49 -4.54
C VAL A 191 -6.57 -16.14 -4.96
N GLU A 192 -6.82 -15.24 -4.00
CA GLU A 192 -7.50 -13.96 -4.23
C GLU A 192 -6.58 -12.86 -4.75
N ILE A 193 -5.26 -13.06 -4.69
CA ILE A 193 -4.26 -12.04 -5.01
C ILE A 193 -3.05 -12.65 -5.70
N SER A 194 -2.43 -11.92 -6.64
CA SER A 194 -1.21 -12.39 -7.26
C SER A 194 -0.05 -12.39 -6.27
N ILE A 195 0.73 -13.48 -6.24
CA ILE A 195 1.94 -13.52 -5.41
C ILE A 195 2.93 -12.41 -5.79
N PHE A 196 2.90 -11.96 -7.05
CA PHE A 196 3.76 -10.89 -7.56
C PHE A 196 3.49 -9.53 -6.91
N THR A 197 2.27 -9.31 -6.42
CA THR A 197 1.90 -8.10 -5.67
C THR A 197 2.66 -8.01 -4.34
N PHE A 198 2.98 -9.16 -3.72
CA PHE A 198 3.80 -9.22 -2.52
C PHE A 198 5.30 -9.21 -2.82
N LEU A 199 5.72 -9.96 -3.83
CA LEU A 199 7.13 -10.26 -4.07
C LEU A 199 7.98 -9.01 -4.25
N GLU A 200 7.53 -8.05 -5.05
CA GLU A 200 8.35 -6.88 -5.35
C GLU A 200 8.70 -5.99 -4.14
N PRO A 201 7.74 -5.55 -3.30
CA PRO A 201 8.10 -4.77 -2.12
C PRO A 201 8.94 -5.60 -1.13
N ILE A 202 8.64 -6.89 -0.96
CA ILE A 202 9.36 -7.78 -0.03
C ILE A 202 10.83 -7.96 -0.42
N ILE A 203 11.12 -8.06 -1.73
CA ILE A 203 12.49 -8.12 -2.27
C ILE A 203 13.37 -6.92 -1.86
N ARG A 204 12.75 -5.76 -1.56
CA ARG A 204 13.44 -4.55 -1.09
C ARG A 204 13.74 -4.60 0.41
N MET A 205 13.04 -5.45 1.15
CA MET A 205 13.19 -5.66 2.60
C MET A 205 14.05 -6.89 2.96
N LYS A 206 14.83 -7.43 2.00
CA LYS A 206 15.55 -8.73 2.10
C LYS A 206 16.52 -8.90 3.29
N ASN A 207 16.84 -7.83 3.99
CA ASN A 207 17.70 -7.87 5.17
C ASN A 207 16.96 -8.41 6.40
N ASP A 208 15.63 -8.37 6.42
CA ASP A 208 14.81 -8.95 7.48
C ASP A 208 14.76 -10.48 7.37
N SER A 209 14.89 -11.19 8.49
CA SER A 209 14.95 -12.66 8.51
C SER A 209 13.60 -13.30 8.16
N ARG A 210 12.48 -12.70 8.57
CA ARG A 210 11.13 -13.19 8.24
C ARG A 210 10.86 -13.03 6.75
N VAL A 211 11.34 -11.95 6.15
CA VAL A 211 11.26 -11.73 4.70
C VAL A 211 11.93 -12.87 3.93
N LYS A 212 13.10 -13.33 4.35
CA LYS A 212 13.76 -14.49 3.69
C LYS A 212 12.90 -15.75 3.76
N MET A 213 12.25 -16.00 4.89
CA MET A 213 11.31 -17.12 5.04
C MET A 213 10.12 -16.98 4.09
N ILE A 214 9.51 -15.80 4.02
CA ILE A 214 8.37 -15.51 3.13
C ILE A 214 8.76 -15.69 1.66
N LEU A 215 9.90 -15.11 1.25
CA LEU A 215 10.42 -15.25 -0.13
C LEU A 215 10.63 -16.73 -0.51
N SER A 216 11.20 -17.53 0.40
CA SER A 216 11.41 -18.97 0.17
C SER A 216 10.12 -19.78 0.01
N LYS A 217 9.00 -19.27 0.52
CA LYS A 217 7.68 -19.87 0.35
C LYS A 217 7.04 -19.40 -0.94
N PHE A 218 6.99 -18.09 -1.17
CA PHE A 218 6.41 -17.52 -2.39
C PHE A 218 7.12 -17.97 -3.67
N SER A 219 8.44 -18.21 -3.63
CA SER A 219 9.16 -18.77 -4.80
C SER A 219 8.75 -20.19 -5.19
N LYS A 220 8.08 -20.93 -4.29
CA LYS A 220 7.60 -22.30 -4.55
C LYS A 220 6.17 -22.34 -5.07
N TYR A 221 5.42 -21.25 -4.94
CA TYR A 221 4.04 -21.20 -5.39
C TYR A 221 3.97 -20.84 -6.87
N GLU A 222 3.13 -21.56 -7.60
CA GLU A 222 2.61 -21.07 -8.87
C GLU A 222 1.60 -19.95 -8.56
N ASP A 223 1.62 -18.89 -9.37
CA ASP A 223 0.69 -17.79 -9.19
C ASP A 223 -0.74 -18.23 -9.58
N TYR A 224 -1.60 -18.44 -8.59
CA TYR A 224 -2.98 -18.90 -8.79
C TYR A 224 -3.88 -17.85 -9.43
N HIS A 225 -3.46 -16.57 -9.42
CA HIS A 225 -4.21 -15.48 -10.04
C HIS A 225 -4.00 -15.47 -11.56
N HIS A 226 -4.83 -16.21 -12.30
CA HIS A 226 -4.79 -16.23 -13.76
C HIS A 226 -5.17 -14.88 -14.37
N SER A 227 -4.45 -14.48 -15.44
CA SER A 227 -4.79 -13.31 -16.24
C SER A 227 -4.40 -13.56 -17.70
N ASP A 228 -5.34 -13.28 -18.61
CA ASP A 228 -5.12 -13.39 -20.06
C ASP A 228 -4.49 -12.12 -20.67
N SER A 229 -4.24 -11.09 -19.85
CA SER A 229 -3.67 -9.82 -20.31
C SER A 229 -2.16 -9.93 -20.49
N ALA A 230 -1.68 -9.71 -21.71
CA ALA A 230 -0.24 -9.69 -22.01
C ALA A 230 0.52 -8.67 -21.14
N VAL A 231 -0.09 -7.51 -20.83
CA VAL A 231 0.53 -6.48 -19.97
C VAL A 231 0.74 -7.01 -18.55
N VAL A 232 -0.24 -7.73 -18.01
CA VAL A 232 -0.17 -8.35 -16.68
C VAL A 232 0.93 -9.43 -16.66
N LEU A 233 0.98 -10.30 -17.68
CA LEU A 233 2.00 -11.34 -17.79
C LEU A 233 3.42 -10.75 -17.89
N MET A 234 3.58 -9.64 -18.61
CA MET A 234 4.86 -8.94 -18.71
C MET A 234 5.30 -8.33 -17.38
N GLU A 235 4.37 -7.78 -16.59
CA GLU A 235 4.67 -7.24 -15.26
C GLU A 235 5.07 -8.35 -14.28
N LYS A 236 4.35 -9.48 -14.28
CA LYS A 236 4.72 -10.66 -13.47
C LYS A 236 6.10 -11.19 -13.84
N LYS A 237 6.40 -11.29 -15.14
CA LYS A 237 7.75 -11.68 -15.64
C LYS A 237 8.84 -10.72 -15.17
N ARG A 238 8.58 -9.41 -15.17
CA ARG A 238 9.55 -8.41 -14.69
C ARG A 238 9.88 -8.64 -13.21
N ILE A 239 8.87 -8.87 -12.37
CA ILE A 239 9.07 -9.13 -10.94
C ILE A 239 9.80 -10.45 -10.72
N LEU A 240 9.47 -11.50 -11.48
CA LEU A 240 10.19 -12.78 -11.44
C LEU A 240 11.68 -12.61 -11.73
N ASN A 241 12.05 -11.80 -12.73
CA ASN A 241 13.45 -11.52 -13.06
C ASN A 241 14.20 -10.84 -11.90
N LEU A 242 13.51 -10.01 -11.09
CA LEU A 242 14.13 -9.37 -9.92
C LEU A 242 14.45 -10.37 -8.80
N LEU A 243 13.70 -11.46 -8.68
CA LEU A 243 14.01 -12.54 -7.74
C LEU A 243 15.29 -13.25 -8.17
N ILE A 244 15.36 -13.66 -9.44
CA ILE A 244 16.48 -14.44 -10.00
C ILE A 244 17.80 -13.64 -9.93
N GLN A 245 17.77 -12.33 -10.16
CA GLN A 245 18.97 -11.48 -10.11
C GLN A 245 19.52 -11.24 -8.69
N LYS A 246 18.76 -11.58 -7.65
CA LYS A 246 19.11 -11.32 -6.24
C LYS A 246 19.45 -12.57 -5.44
N GLU A 247 19.32 -13.75 -6.04
CA GLU A 247 19.92 -15.02 -5.59
C GLU A 247 21.38 -15.12 -6.06
#